data_AF-A0A850JGL5-F1
#
_entry.id   AF-A0A850JGL5-F1
#
_cell.length_a   1.000
_cell.length_b   1.000
_cell.length_c   1.000
_cell.angle_alpha   90.00
_cell.angle_beta   90.00
_cell.angle_gamma   90.00
#
_symmetry.space_group_name_H-M   'P 1'
#
loop_
_entity.id
_entity.type
_entity.pdbx_description
1 polymer ?
#
loop_
_entity_poly.entity_id
_entity_poly.type
_entity_poly.pdbx_seq_one_letter_code
_entity_poly.pdbx_strand_id
1 'polypeptide(L)'
;MEPTDPAERRTGKRMMRLAGLMRAGLPLSPSEVDSAVVPLIREHRRFYPRADVEVLRRAYAVAERYHRGQIRKSGAPYVTHPLAVAIVLAQLGVDTATLAAALLHDTVEDTDLTLGQVHAEFGEEVTVLVDGVTKLDGAKWGEQAEAETFRKMILAAAADLRVLVIKLADRVHNLRTLGFHSKQAKRERIARQSMELLVPFAERLGIYVFKREMEDIAFATLRPEAEQAIATAMEASAADRAAALQPLVRQLDKALSKAGLKAEVVVRDRHRYSIYQDHRRDPVKATDVLRLGEVSRITVLVDGPPEDCYVALGIVHGVWRPLPGQMKDFIALPKYNMYRSLHTSVLTSAGTLELAIRTPAMHRVADYGIISQIQEAAESGEEALRAARRPDLEWLRNLLAWQAHAPAAEFLDSLRVDLHSGGIVSFTPSGEVVPLPRGATAIDFAYAIDTDLGHSAIGAVANGRLVQMTAALEDGQVVEILTGPGSGPSEDWLDAARTGHARVAIQQWLAERRSEAAGQAGRRLLSDALASHGLELLDLETGGGALTAARDLGYRDLESLYSAVAANTVTVADLTARLLADAPTGHGPGPREDDAEPTPDQGTDQNEEPGRDT
;
A
#
# COMPACT_ATOMS: atom_id res chain seq x y z
N MET A 1 -34.21 3.65 -32.23
CA MET A 1 -34.38 2.30 -32.84
C MET A 1 -35.26 1.50 -31.92
N GLU A 2 -36.42 1.02 -32.38
CA GLU A 2 -37.19 0.06 -31.58
C GLU A 2 -36.43 -1.27 -31.53
N PRO A 3 -36.31 -1.92 -30.35
CA PRO A 3 -35.62 -3.21 -30.24
C PRO A 3 -36.41 -4.28 -31.01
N THR A 4 -35.69 -5.08 -31.79
CA THR A 4 -36.24 -6.09 -32.72
C THR A 4 -36.49 -7.46 -32.07
N ASP A 5 -36.01 -7.69 -30.84
CA ASP A 5 -36.18 -8.97 -30.13
C ASP A 5 -37.34 -8.91 -29.08
N PRO A 6 -38.34 -9.82 -29.14
CA PRO A 6 -39.41 -9.90 -28.13
C PRO A 6 -38.92 -10.22 -26.70
N ALA A 7 -37.76 -10.86 -26.51
CA ALA A 7 -37.15 -11.08 -25.20
C ALA A 7 -36.57 -9.79 -24.60
N GLU A 8 -35.95 -8.93 -25.42
CA GLU A 8 -35.47 -7.61 -25.01
C GLU A 8 -36.62 -6.66 -24.67
N ARG A 9 -37.73 -6.69 -25.43
CA ARG A 9 -38.95 -5.92 -25.13
C ARG A 9 -39.59 -6.32 -23.79
N ARG A 10 -39.60 -7.61 -23.46
CA ARG A 10 -40.10 -8.13 -22.17
C ARG A 10 -39.20 -7.72 -20.99
N THR A 11 -37.89 -7.77 -21.19
CA THR A 11 -36.89 -7.38 -20.18
C THR A 11 -36.94 -5.87 -19.91
N GLY A 12 -37.09 -5.05 -20.96
CA GLY A 12 -37.26 -3.60 -20.84
C GLY A 12 -38.54 -3.17 -20.08
N LYS A 13 -39.69 -3.82 -20.36
CA LYS A 13 -40.94 -3.57 -19.61
C LYS A 13 -40.85 -3.96 -18.14
N ARG A 14 -40.16 -5.07 -17.82
CA ARG A 14 -39.88 -5.49 -16.43
C ARG A 14 -38.98 -4.50 -15.71
N MET A 15 -37.90 -4.02 -16.34
CA MET A 15 -37.02 -3.01 -15.75
C MET A 15 -37.71 -1.66 -15.52
N MET A 16 -38.57 -1.19 -16.44
CA MET A 16 -39.34 0.04 -16.20
C MET A 16 -40.31 -0.10 -15.03
N ARG A 17 -40.99 -1.25 -14.92
CA ARG A 17 -41.90 -1.54 -13.80
C ARG A 17 -41.14 -1.61 -12.47
N LEU A 18 -39.99 -2.27 -12.46
CA LEU A 18 -39.08 -2.35 -11.31
C LEU A 18 -38.61 -0.95 -10.86
N ALA A 19 -38.15 -0.11 -11.80
CA ALA A 19 -37.73 1.25 -11.52
C ALA A 19 -38.87 2.12 -10.97
N GLY A 20 -40.10 1.92 -11.45
CA GLY A 20 -41.30 2.59 -10.94
C GLY A 20 -41.65 2.19 -9.50
N LEU A 21 -41.61 0.89 -9.19
CA LEU A 21 -41.88 0.37 -7.85
C LEU A 21 -40.86 0.85 -6.82
N MET A 22 -39.58 0.80 -7.18
CA MET A 22 -38.50 1.27 -6.31
C MET A 22 -38.60 2.79 -6.05
N ARG A 23 -38.94 3.60 -7.07
CA ARG A 23 -39.18 5.04 -6.90
C ARG A 23 -40.38 5.34 -6.01
N ALA A 24 -41.40 4.48 -6.05
CA ALA A 24 -42.58 4.59 -5.22
C ALA A 24 -42.37 4.05 -3.78
N GLY A 25 -41.19 3.49 -3.47
CA GLY A 25 -40.90 2.90 -2.16
C GLY A 25 -41.76 1.68 -1.84
N LEU A 26 -42.22 0.93 -2.84
CA LEU A 26 -43.03 -0.27 -2.66
C LEU A 26 -42.15 -1.52 -2.50
N PRO A 27 -42.55 -2.51 -1.68
CA PRO A 27 -41.79 -3.74 -1.50
C PRO A 27 -41.68 -4.52 -2.80
N LEU A 28 -40.46 -4.96 -3.12
CA LEU A 28 -40.21 -5.85 -4.24
C LEU A 28 -40.66 -7.27 -3.91
N SER A 29 -41.29 -7.92 -4.88
CA SER A 29 -41.51 -9.35 -4.84
C SER A 29 -40.19 -10.13 -5.01
N PRO A 30 -40.10 -11.40 -4.56
CA PRO A 30 -38.94 -12.24 -4.82
C PRO A 30 -38.56 -12.33 -6.31
N SER A 31 -39.55 -12.27 -7.21
CA SER A 31 -39.33 -12.29 -8.66
C SER A 31 -38.69 -10.99 -9.20
N GLU A 32 -38.91 -9.87 -8.53
CA GLU A 32 -38.37 -8.56 -8.91
C GLU A 32 -36.96 -8.38 -8.37
N VAL A 33 -36.69 -8.87 -7.16
CA VAL A 33 -35.32 -9.03 -6.63
C VAL A 33 -34.50 -9.91 -7.56
N ASP A 34 -35.01 -11.08 -7.94
CA ASP A 34 -34.29 -11.99 -8.85
C ASP A 34 -34.00 -11.30 -10.19
N SER A 35 -34.97 -10.60 -10.77
CA SER A 35 -34.76 -9.85 -12.01
C SER A 35 -33.69 -8.74 -11.89
N ALA A 36 -33.54 -8.11 -10.72
CA ALA A 36 -32.57 -7.04 -10.51
C ALA A 36 -31.13 -7.57 -10.36
N VAL A 37 -30.98 -8.73 -9.73
CA VAL A 37 -29.67 -9.33 -9.39
C VAL A 37 -29.12 -10.22 -10.52
N VAL A 38 -29.94 -10.60 -11.51
CA VAL A 38 -29.51 -11.41 -12.67
C VAL A 38 -28.22 -10.91 -13.35
N PRO A 39 -28.02 -9.60 -13.63
CA PRO A 39 -26.78 -9.11 -14.23
C PRO A 39 -25.56 -9.37 -13.33
N LEU A 40 -25.69 -9.16 -12.02
CA LEU A 40 -24.65 -9.44 -11.03
C LEU A 40 -24.29 -10.93 -11.02
N ILE A 41 -25.30 -11.80 -10.92
CA ILE A 41 -25.12 -13.26 -10.91
C ILE A 41 -24.46 -13.74 -12.21
N ARG A 42 -24.84 -13.15 -13.35
CA ARG A 42 -24.28 -13.50 -14.65
C ARG A 42 -22.78 -13.23 -14.70
N GLU A 43 -22.34 -12.03 -14.29
CA GLU A 43 -20.92 -11.70 -14.26
C GLU A 43 -20.17 -12.57 -13.24
N HIS A 44 -20.72 -12.76 -12.04
CA HIS A 44 -20.10 -13.58 -11.00
C HIS A 44 -19.84 -15.03 -11.46
N ARG A 45 -20.82 -15.64 -12.12
CA ARG A 45 -20.72 -17.03 -12.62
C ARG A 45 -19.71 -17.22 -13.75
N ARG A 46 -19.19 -16.15 -14.37
CA ARG A 46 -18.09 -16.26 -15.35
C ARG A 46 -16.79 -16.69 -14.68
N PHE A 47 -16.60 -16.30 -13.42
CA PHE A 47 -15.42 -16.64 -12.62
C PHE A 47 -15.70 -17.77 -11.65
N TYR A 48 -16.91 -17.83 -11.06
CA TYR A 48 -17.30 -18.86 -10.11
C TYR A 48 -18.58 -19.60 -10.56
N PRO A 49 -18.48 -20.55 -11.51
CA PRO A 49 -19.65 -21.22 -12.08
C PRO A 49 -20.52 -21.96 -11.06
N ARG A 50 -19.93 -22.39 -9.93
CA ARG A 50 -20.57 -23.17 -8.87
C ARG A 50 -20.85 -22.34 -7.59
N ALA A 51 -20.65 -21.02 -7.61
CA ALA A 51 -20.88 -20.20 -6.42
C ALA A 51 -22.35 -20.25 -5.97
N ASP A 52 -22.55 -20.28 -4.65
CA ASP A 52 -23.87 -20.05 -4.06
C ASP A 52 -24.26 -18.57 -4.25
N VAL A 53 -25.25 -18.36 -5.10
CA VAL A 53 -25.77 -17.03 -5.45
C VAL A 53 -26.97 -16.63 -4.58
N GLU A 54 -27.46 -17.50 -3.70
CA GLU A 54 -28.54 -17.16 -2.78
C GLU A 54 -28.08 -16.11 -1.76
N VAL A 55 -26.81 -16.14 -1.35
CA VAL A 55 -26.20 -15.10 -0.51
C VAL A 55 -26.36 -13.72 -1.15
N LEU A 56 -26.10 -13.61 -2.46
CA LEU A 56 -26.21 -12.33 -3.20
C LEU A 56 -27.66 -11.85 -3.30
N ARG A 57 -28.61 -12.77 -3.50
CA ARG A 57 -30.03 -12.43 -3.51
C ARG A 57 -30.50 -11.91 -2.16
N ARG A 58 -30.10 -12.58 -1.07
CA ARG A 58 -30.41 -12.14 0.30
C ARG A 58 -29.80 -10.78 0.59
N ALA A 59 -28.51 -10.58 0.29
CA ALA A 59 -27.82 -9.31 0.49
C ALA A 59 -28.53 -8.16 -0.25
N TYR A 60 -28.91 -8.36 -1.50
CA TYR A 60 -29.67 -7.37 -2.26
C TYR A 60 -31.05 -7.08 -1.66
N ALA A 61 -31.79 -8.12 -1.25
CA ALA A 61 -33.10 -7.96 -0.64
C ALA A 61 -33.02 -7.16 0.67
N VAL A 62 -31.98 -7.40 1.49
CA VAL A 62 -31.70 -6.62 2.69
C VAL A 62 -31.41 -5.16 2.33
N ALA A 63 -30.47 -4.92 1.41
CA ALA A 63 -30.12 -3.56 0.98
C ALA A 63 -31.34 -2.80 0.43
N GLU A 64 -32.16 -3.43 -0.42
CA GLU A 64 -33.39 -2.81 -0.93
C GLU A 64 -34.38 -2.46 0.18
N ARG A 65 -34.59 -3.39 1.12
CA ARG A 65 -35.53 -3.19 2.22
C ARG A 65 -35.16 -1.98 3.07
N TYR A 66 -33.89 -1.85 3.41
CA TYR A 66 -33.40 -0.77 4.27
C TYR A 66 -33.27 0.57 3.56
N HIS A 67 -32.94 0.58 2.27
CA HIS A 67 -32.91 1.80 1.46
C HIS A 67 -34.25 2.15 0.79
N ARG A 68 -35.34 1.50 1.19
CA ARG A 68 -36.66 1.70 0.57
C ARG A 68 -37.14 3.14 0.75
N GLY A 69 -37.62 3.74 -0.33
CA GLY A 69 -38.06 5.14 -0.34
C GLY A 69 -36.91 6.16 -0.36
N GLN A 70 -35.65 5.73 -0.26
CA GLN A 70 -34.48 6.60 -0.42
C GLN A 70 -34.16 6.79 -1.91
N ILE A 71 -33.94 8.05 -2.30
CA ILE A 71 -33.67 8.44 -3.68
C ILE A 71 -32.31 9.14 -3.77
N ARG A 72 -31.46 8.74 -4.73
CA ARG A 72 -30.19 9.41 -5.01
C ARG A 72 -30.45 10.77 -5.65
N LYS A 73 -29.43 11.64 -5.67
CA LYS A 73 -29.50 12.95 -6.35
C LYS A 73 -29.83 12.87 -7.84
N SER A 74 -29.55 11.73 -8.49
CA SER A 74 -29.93 11.44 -9.87
C SER A 74 -31.43 11.15 -10.07
N GLY A 75 -32.22 11.02 -9.00
CA GLY A 75 -33.61 10.58 -9.06
C GLY A 75 -33.80 9.06 -9.21
N ALA A 76 -32.71 8.28 -9.09
CA ALA A 76 -32.74 6.82 -9.07
C ALA A 76 -32.91 6.30 -7.62
N PRO A 77 -33.50 5.11 -7.41
CA PRO A 77 -33.53 4.46 -6.10
C PRO A 77 -32.13 4.24 -5.54
N TYR A 78 -31.95 4.41 -4.22
CA TYR A 78 -30.62 4.34 -3.60
C TYR A 78 -29.91 3.01 -3.83
N VAL A 79 -30.62 1.89 -3.70
CA VAL A 79 -30.12 0.51 -3.91
C VAL A 79 -29.44 0.28 -5.28
N THR A 80 -29.70 1.13 -6.28
CA THR A 80 -29.04 1.04 -7.58
C THR A 80 -27.53 1.26 -7.51
N HIS A 81 -27.04 1.99 -6.50
CA HIS A 81 -25.62 2.24 -6.32
C HIS A 81 -24.87 1.01 -5.78
N PRO A 82 -25.23 0.42 -4.62
CA PRO A 82 -24.61 -0.81 -4.15
C PRO A 82 -24.66 -1.94 -5.18
N LEU A 83 -25.77 -2.07 -5.92
CA LEU A 83 -25.87 -3.05 -7.00
C LEU A 83 -24.87 -2.78 -8.13
N ALA A 84 -24.70 -1.53 -8.55
CA ALA A 84 -23.73 -1.18 -9.59
C ALA A 84 -22.29 -1.42 -9.13
N VAL A 85 -21.96 -1.10 -7.87
CA VAL A 85 -20.64 -1.40 -7.27
C VAL A 85 -20.38 -2.91 -7.27
N ALA A 86 -21.36 -3.71 -6.83
CA ALA A 86 -21.25 -5.17 -6.86
C ALA A 86 -21.06 -5.71 -8.30
N ILE A 87 -21.74 -5.15 -9.30
CA ILE A 87 -21.56 -5.57 -10.70
C ILE A 87 -20.13 -5.26 -11.19
N VAL A 88 -19.60 -4.08 -10.86
CA VAL A 88 -18.22 -3.71 -11.19
C VAL A 88 -17.23 -4.69 -10.57
N LEU A 89 -17.42 -5.04 -9.30
CA LEU A 89 -16.59 -6.01 -8.61
C LEU A 89 -16.71 -7.42 -9.21
N ALA A 90 -17.91 -7.84 -9.61
CA ALA A 90 -18.13 -9.14 -10.23
C ALA A 90 -17.41 -9.27 -11.59
N GLN A 91 -17.27 -8.15 -12.34
CA GLN A 91 -16.49 -8.12 -13.59
C GLN A 91 -14.99 -8.34 -13.37
N LEU A 92 -14.47 -8.04 -12.17
CA LEU A 92 -13.08 -8.31 -11.79
C LEU A 92 -12.89 -9.74 -11.29
N GLY A 93 -13.99 -10.44 -10.98
CA GLY A 93 -14.00 -11.80 -10.44
C GLY A 93 -13.71 -11.89 -8.94
N VAL A 94 -14.13 -10.92 -8.13
CA VAL A 94 -14.03 -11.06 -6.67
C VAL A 94 -14.98 -12.13 -6.14
N ASP A 95 -14.70 -12.63 -4.93
CA ASP A 95 -15.50 -13.70 -4.31
C ASP A 95 -16.91 -13.24 -3.85
N THR A 96 -17.79 -14.22 -3.59
CA THR A 96 -19.19 -13.99 -3.19
C THR A 96 -19.31 -13.13 -1.91
N ALA A 97 -18.43 -13.30 -0.92
CA ALA A 97 -18.50 -12.55 0.32
C ALA A 97 -18.20 -11.06 0.09
N THR A 98 -17.24 -10.76 -0.79
CA THR A 98 -16.92 -9.40 -1.23
C THR A 98 -18.12 -8.75 -1.94
N LEU A 99 -18.79 -9.48 -2.82
CA LEU A 99 -19.99 -8.99 -3.50
C LEU A 99 -21.16 -8.75 -2.54
N ALA A 100 -21.36 -9.64 -1.57
CA ALA A 100 -22.36 -9.46 -0.52
C ALA A 100 -22.06 -8.21 0.33
N ALA A 101 -20.80 -8.03 0.75
CA ALA A 101 -20.36 -6.84 1.46
C ALA A 101 -20.56 -5.56 0.65
N ALA A 102 -20.24 -5.58 -0.65
CA ALA A 102 -20.48 -4.44 -1.55
C ALA A 102 -21.98 -4.09 -1.71
N LEU A 103 -22.88 -5.06 -1.65
CA LEU A 103 -24.32 -4.80 -1.65
C LEU A 103 -24.80 -4.14 -0.35
N LEU A 104 -24.11 -4.39 0.77
CA LEU A 104 -24.51 -3.97 2.11
C LEU A 104 -23.72 -2.77 2.65
N HIS A 105 -22.66 -2.31 1.98
CA HIS A 105 -21.71 -1.34 2.53
C HIS A 105 -22.36 -0.03 2.97
N ASP A 106 -23.17 0.60 2.12
CA ASP A 106 -23.92 1.81 2.47
C ASP A 106 -25.13 1.54 3.38
N THR A 107 -25.56 0.27 3.51
CA THR A 107 -26.77 -0.06 4.27
C THR A 107 -26.53 0.04 5.77
N VAL A 108 -25.38 -0.40 6.27
CA VAL A 108 -25.04 -0.27 7.70
C VAL A 108 -24.74 1.18 8.08
N GLU A 109 -24.27 2.00 7.13
CA GLU A 109 -23.95 3.40 7.39
C GLU A 109 -25.20 4.30 7.38
N ASP A 110 -26.05 4.17 6.35
CA ASP A 110 -27.15 5.12 6.10
C ASP A 110 -28.48 4.68 6.71
N THR A 111 -28.54 3.52 7.37
CA THR A 111 -29.80 2.94 7.87
C THR A 111 -29.64 2.28 9.24
N ASP A 112 -30.75 1.84 9.84
CA ASP A 112 -30.75 1.19 11.16
C ASP A 112 -30.24 -0.27 11.15
N LEU A 113 -29.64 -0.74 10.05
CA LEU A 113 -29.05 -2.07 9.98
C LEU A 113 -27.78 -2.13 10.84
N THR A 114 -27.76 -3.05 11.81
CA THR A 114 -26.61 -3.21 12.72
C THR A 114 -25.64 -4.28 12.24
N LEU A 115 -24.35 -4.14 12.58
CA LEU A 115 -23.33 -5.18 12.31
C LEU A 115 -23.69 -6.53 12.95
N GLY A 116 -24.36 -6.54 14.10
CA GLY A 116 -24.84 -7.78 14.73
C GLY A 116 -25.89 -8.53 13.88
N GLN A 117 -26.76 -7.79 13.18
CA GLN A 117 -27.70 -8.38 12.23
C GLN A 117 -27.01 -8.89 10.98
N VAL A 118 -26.02 -8.15 10.46
CA VAL A 118 -25.19 -8.61 9.34
C VAL A 118 -24.47 -9.91 9.70
N HIS A 119 -23.91 -10.00 10.90
CA HIS A 119 -23.26 -11.22 11.39
C HIS A 119 -24.21 -12.40 11.48
N ALA A 120 -25.41 -12.20 12.02
CA ALA A 120 -26.40 -13.27 12.13
C ALA A 120 -26.89 -13.80 10.78
N GLU A 121 -26.99 -12.94 9.76
CA GLU A 121 -27.57 -13.29 8.44
C GLU A 121 -26.52 -13.72 7.39
N PHE A 122 -25.30 -13.17 7.47
CA PHE A 122 -24.24 -13.34 6.45
C PHE A 122 -22.92 -13.89 7.00
N GLY A 123 -22.78 -14.01 8.31
CA GLY A 123 -21.59 -14.54 8.98
C GLY A 123 -20.49 -13.52 9.24
N GLU A 124 -19.42 -13.99 9.88
CA GLU A 124 -18.29 -13.17 10.33
C GLU A 124 -17.55 -12.49 9.17
N GLU A 125 -17.28 -13.22 8.10
CA GLU A 125 -16.49 -12.71 6.97
C GLU A 125 -17.12 -11.46 6.32
N VAL A 126 -18.41 -11.53 5.99
CA VAL A 126 -19.13 -10.38 5.41
C VAL A 126 -19.21 -9.22 6.41
N THR A 127 -19.36 -9.52 7.70
CA THR A 127 -19.41 -8.50 8.76
C THR A 127 -18.12 -7.71 8.85
N VAL A 128 -16.96 -8.40 8.83
CA VAL A 128 -15.64 -7.75 8.86
C VAL A 128 -15.47 -6.83 7.65
N LEU A 129 -15.88 -7.27 6.46
CA LEU A 129 -15.80 -6.46 5.25
C LEU A 129 -16.71 -5.22 5.32
N VAL A 130 -17.97 -5.38 5.74
CA VAL A 130 -18.93 -4.28 5.86
C VAL A 130 -18.51 -3.28 6.94
N ASP A 131 -18.07 -3.76 8.11
CA ASP A 131 -17.50 -2.92 9.17
C ASP A 131 -16.26 -2.16 8.67
N GLY A 132 -15.39 -2.85 7.93
CA GLY A 132 -14.20 -2.27 7.32
C GLY A 132 -14.53 -1.11 6.37
N VAL A 133 -15.53 -1.27 5.50
CA VAL A 133 -15.93 -0.24 4.51
C VAL A 133 -16.70 0.92 5.16
N THR A 134 -17.62 0.64 6.09
CA THR A 134 -18.43 1.67 6.77
C THR A 134 -17.61 2.62 7.63
N LYS A 135 -16.53 2.13 8.24
CA LYS A 135 -15.55 2.96 8.97
C LYS A 135 -14.86 4.02 8.10
N LEU A 136 -14.96 3.92 6.78
CA LEU A 136 -14.28 4.78 5.81
C LEU A 136 -15.10 5.98 5.37
N ASP A 137 -16.40 5.99 5.62
CA ASP A 137 -17.30 7.00 5.08
C ASP A 137 -17.77 8.03 6.13
N GLY A 138 -17.52 7.75 7.41
CA GLY A 138 -17.97 8.55 8.56
C GLY A 138 -17.22 9.85 8.90
N ALA A 139 -16.46 10.49 8.00
CA ALA A 139 -15.69 11.70 8.34
C ALA A 139 -16.26 13.02 7.81
N LYS A 140 -16.33 14.02 8.71
CA LYS A 140 -16.66 15.43 8.41
C LYS A 140 -15.46 16.16 7.77
N TRP A 141 -15.63 17.43 7.41
CA TRP A 141 -14.81 18.15 6.43
C TRP A 141 -13.55 18.81 7.01
N GLY A 142 -12.42 18.73 6.30
CA GLY A 142 -11.12 19.39 6.58
C GLY A 142 -9.91 18.53 6.18
N GLU A 143 -8.73 19.10 5.96
CA GLU A 143 -7.50 18.32 5.63
C GLU A 143 -7.15 17.29 6.73
N GLN A 144 -7.36 17.65 8.00
CA GLN A 144 -7.18 16.73 9.14
C GLN A 144 -8.18 15.58 9.15
N ALA A 145 -9.41 15.82 8.68
CA ALA A 145 -10.44 14.80 8.65
C ALA A 145 -10.27 13.86 7.44
N GLU A 146 -9.73 14.38 6.33
CA GLU A 146 -9.29 13.57 5.21
C GLU A 146 -8.18 12.59 5.65
N ALA A 147 -7.20 13.07 6.41
CA ALA A 147 -6.15 12.23 6.97
C ALA A 147 -6.66 11.08 7.83
N GLU A 148 -7.58 11.38 8.75
CA GLU A 148 -8.19 10.36 9.60
C GLU A 148 -9.04 9.35 8.81
N THR A 149 -9.67 9.78 7.72
CA THR A 149 -10.41 8.87 6.82
C THR A 149 -9.48 7.86 6.16
N PHE A 150 -8.38 8.35 5.61
CA PHE A 150 -7.38 7.49 4.97
C PHE A 150 -6.67 6.59 5.97
N ARG A 151 -6.40 7.10 7.17
CA ARG A 151 -5.87 6.31 8.28
C ARG A 151 -6.77 5.11 8.59
N LYS A 152 -8.08 5.34 8.71
CA LYS A 152 -9.08 4.27 8.91
C LYS A 152 -9.12 3.31 7.73
N MET A 153 -8.99 3.82 6.49
CA MET A 153 -8.95 3.00 5.28
C MET A 153 -7.79 2.01 5.27
N ILE A 154 -6.60 2.47 5.65
CA ILE A 154 -5.40 1.64 5.69
C ILE A 154 -5.50 0.62 6.83
N LEU A 155 -6.01 1.02 8.00
CA LEU A 155 -6.28 0.08 9.11
C LEU A 155 -7.28 -1.01 8.74
N ALA A 156 -8.36 -0.64 8.05
CA ALA A 156 -9.36 -1.61 7.61
C ALA A 156 -8.79 -2.54 6.52
N ALA A 157 -7.99 -2.00 5.58
CA ALA A 157 -7.28 -2.79 4.58
C ALA A 157 -6.22 -3.72 5.19
N ALA A 158 -5.67 -3.39 6.36
CA ALA A 158 -4.75 -4.24 7.11
C ALA A 158 -5.41 -5.52 7.62
N ALA A 159 -6.72 -5.47 7.90
CA ALA A 159 -7.46 -6.67 8.27
C ALA A 159 -7.78 -7.53 7.05
N ASP A 160 -8.23 -6.90 5.95
CA ASP A 160 -8.55 -7.56 4.70
C ASP A 160 -8.47 -6.60 3.50
N LEU A 161 -7.63 -6.92 2.50
CA LEU A 161 -7.45 -6.07 1.31
C LEU A 161 -8.73 -5.89 0.48
N ARG A 162 -9.70 -6.80 0.60
CA ARG A 162 -10.98 -6.72 -0.12
C ARG A 162 -11.80 -5.49 0.29
N VAL A 163 -11.60 -4.96 1.50
CA VAL A 163 -12.20 -3.68 1.94
C VAL A 163 -11.76 -2.53 1.01
N LEU A 164 -10.47 -2.46 0.71
CA LEU A 164 -9.92 -1.43 -0.18
C LEU A 164 -10.39 -1.62 -1.62
N VAL A 165 -10.51 -2.88 -2.08
CA VAL A 165 -11.05 -3.19 -3.41
C VAL A 165 -12.51 -2.73 -3.55
N ILE A 166 -13.35 -2.97 -2.53
CA ILE A 166 -14.73 -2.45 -2.49
C ILE A 166 -14.72 -0.92 -2.56
N LYS A 167 -13.84 -0.25 -1.79
CA LYS A 167 -13.77 1.21 -1.77
C LYS A 167 -13.33 1.83 -3.11
N LEU A 168 -12.41 1.17 -3.81
CA LEU A 168 -12.00 1.58 -5.15
C LEU A 168 -13.16 1.41 -6.15
N ALA A 169 -13.92 0.32 -6.06
CA ALA A 169 -15.09 0.10 -6.93
C ALA A 169 -16.21 1.12 -6.67
N ASP A 170 -16.48 1.44 -5.40
CA ASP A 170 -17.35 2.54 -5.00
C ASP A 170 -16.89 3.86 -5.65
N ARG A 171 -15.58 4.18 -5.54
CA ARG A 171 -15.05 5.38 -6.17
C ARG A 171 -15.21 5.40 -7.69
N VAL A 172 -14.91 4.31 -8.37
CA VAL A 172 -15.09 4.20 -9.83
C VAL A 172 -16.54 4.50 -10.20
N HIS A 173 -17.52 3.94 -9.48
CA HIS A 173 -18.94 4.22 -9.73
C HIS A 173 -19.31 5.68 -9.43
N ASN A 174 -18.77 6.26 -8.36
CA ASN A 174 -18.95 7.67 -8.04
C ASN A 174 -18.37 8.59 -9.12
N LEU A 175 -17.22 8.23 -9.71
CA LEU A 175 -16.63 8.93 -10.85
C LEU A 175 -17.52 8.82 -12.09
N ARG A 176 -18.00 7.62 -12.44
CA ARG A 176 -18.95 7.40 -13.56
C ARG A 176 -20.23 8.22 -13.44
N THR A 177 -20.66 8.52 -12.21
CA THR A 177 -21.89 9.26 -11.93
C THR A 177 -21.68 10.74 -11.58
N LEU A 178 -20.46 11.26 -11.76
CA LEU A 178 -20.10 12.67 -11.49
C LEU A 178 -21.02 13.68 -12.19
N GLY A 179 -21.49 13.35 -13.40
CA GLY A 179 -22.36 14.22 -14.20
C GLY A 179 -23.67 14.62 -13.50
N PHE A 180 -24.15 13.81 -12.55
CA PHE A 180 -25.37 14.08 -11.79
C PHE A 180 -25.15 15.08 -10.63
N HIS A 181 -23.92 15.48 -10.34
CA HIS A 181 -23.66 16.56 -9.40
C HIS A 181 -23.79 17.92 -10.08
N SER A 182 -24.70 18.75 -9.55
CA SER A 182 -25.00 20.09 -10.08
C SER A 182 -23.87 21.11 -9.87
N LYS A 183 -23.02 20.93 -8.86
CA LYS A 183 -21.95 21.88 -8.52
C LYS A 183 -20.62 21.44 -9.13
N GLN A 184 -20.05 22.26 -10.03
CA GLN A 184 -18.75 22.03 -10.64
C GLN A 184 -17.63 21.82 -9.61
N ALA A 185 -17.54 22.70 -8.61
CA ALA A 185 -16.55 22.58 -7.53
C ALA A 185 -16.59 21.24 -6.80
N LYS A 186 -17.78 20.62 -6.66
CA LYS A 186 -17.89 19.28 -6.06
C LYS A 186 -17.34 18.19 -6.99
N ARG A 187 -17.58 18.31 -8.30
CA ARG A 187 -17.06 17.38 -9.31
C ARG A 187 -15.54 17.41 -9.36
N GLU A 188 -14.96 18.61 -9.46
CA GLU A 188 -13.52 18.81 -9.48
C GLU A 188 -12.85 18.32 -8.20
N ARG A 189 -13.45 18.55 -7.02
CA ARG A 189 -12.93 18.05 -5.75
C ARG A 189 -12.86 16.51 -5.74
N ILE A 190 -13.93 15.84 -6.15
CA ILE A 190 -13.97 14.36 -6.20
C ILE A 190 -12.93 13.83 -7.20
N ALA A 191 -12.82 14.46 -8.38
CA ALA A 191 -11.85 14.08 -9.39
C ALA A 191 -10.39 14.27 -8.91
N ARG A 192 -10.09 15.40 -8.27
CA ARG A 192 -8.76 15.70 -7.70
C ARG A 192 -8.39 14.72 -6.60
N GLN A 193 -9.30 14.50 -5.64
CA GLN A 193 -9.10 13.53 -4.57
C GLN A 193 -8.87 12.11 -5.10
N SER A 194 -9.56 11.74 -6.18
CA SER A 194 -9.37 10.43 -6.82
C SER A 194 -7.98 10.31 -7.45
N MET A 195 -7.53 11.34 -8.16
CA MET A 195 -6.18 11.38 -8.77
C MET A 195 -5.06 11.35 -7.74
N GLU A 196 -5.21 12.11 -6.65
CA GLU A 196 -4.14 12.27 -5.65
C GLU A 196 -3.98 11.05 -4.75
N LEU A 197 -5.02 10.22 -4.56
CA LEU A 197 -4.97 9.17 -3.54
C LEU A 197 -5.46 7.81 -4.05
N LEU A 198 -6.68 7.74 -4.60
CA LEU A 198 -7.30 6.47 -4.98
C LEU A 198 -6.69 5.85 -6.24
N VAL A 199 -6.26 6.67 -7.21
CA VAL A 199 -5.50 6.23 -8.40
C VAL A 199 -4.16 5.59 -8.00
N PRO A 200 -3.31 6.24 -7.17
CA PRO A 200 -2.10 5.60 -6.66
C PRO A 200 -2.34 4.29 -5.89
N PHE A 201 -3.42 4.19 -5.09
CA PHE A 201 -3.78 2.94 -4.43
C PHE A 201 -4.13 1.83 -5.44
N ALA A 202 -4.94 2.15 -6.46
CA ALA A 202 -5.25 1.19 -7.52
C ALA A 202 -3.98 0.74 -8.26
N GLU A 203 -3.02 1.65 -8.49
CA GLU A 203 -1.72 1.31 -9.08
C GLU A 203 -0.89 0.39 -8.19
N ARG A 204 -0.81 0.67 -6.88
CA ARG A 204 -0.08 -0.14 -5.89
C ARG A 204 -0.65 -1.55 -5.75
N LEU A 205 -1.97 -1.68 -5.82
CA LEU A 205 -2.64 -2.98 -5.83
C LEU A 205 -2.59 -3.68 -7.20
N GLY A 206 -2.07 -3.02 -8.25
CA GLY A 206 -2.01 -3.55 -9.61
C GLY A 206 -3.35 -3.58 -10.35
N ILE A 207 -4.40 -2.93 -9.82
CA ILE A 207 -5.74 -2.90 -10.41
C ILE A 207 -5.80 -1.82 -11.50
N TYR A 208 -5.07 -2.05 -12.60
CA TYR A 208 -4.90 -1.09 -13.69
C TYR A 208 -6.20 -0.73 -14.41
N VAL A 209 -7.19 -1.63 -14.43
CA VAL A 209 -8.51 -1.32 -15.00
C VAL A 209 -9.17 -0.16 -14.26
N PHE A 210 -9.09 -0.15 -12.93
CA PHE A 210 -9.59 0.95 -12.11
C PHE A 210 -8.73 2.18 -12.24
N LYS A 211 -7.40 2.03 -12.16
CA LYS A 211 -6.45 3.15 -12.33
C LYS A 211 -6.79 3.96 -13.58
N ARG A 212 -6.79 3.31 -14.76
CA ARG A 212 -7.00 3.95 -16.06
C ARG A 212 -8.36 4.63 -16.16
N GLU A 213 -9.41 3.97 -15.67
CA GLU A 213 -10.76 4.51 -15.73
C GLU A 213 -10.92 5.74 -14.84
N MET A 214 -10.41 5.68 -13.61
CA MET A 214 -10.43 6.82 -12.70
C MET A 214 -9.62 7.99 -13.26
N GLU A 215 -8.44 7.72 -13.82
CA GLU A 215 -7.59 8.71 -14.47
C GLU A 215 -8.31 9.41 -15.63
N ASP A 216 -8.91 8.66 -16.57
CA ASP A 216 -9.59 9.24 -17.72
C ASP A 216 -10.83 10.06 -17.31
N ILE A 217 -11.65 9.58 -16.37
CA ILE A 217 -12.83 10.33 -15.90
C ILE A 217 -12.42 11.59 -15.12
N ALA A 218 -11.42 11.48 -14.26
CA ALA A 218 -10.91 12.62 -13.50
C ALA A 218 -10.24 13.63 -14.43
N PHE A 219 -9.49 13.18 -15.45
CA PHE A 219 -8.90 14.02 -16.47
C PHE A 219 -9.96 14.79 -17.26
N ALA A 220 -11.00 14.12 -17.76
CA ALA A 220 -12.12 14.75 -18.45
C ALA A 220 -12.83 15.81 -17.58
N THR A 221 -12.89 15.59 -16.27
CA THR A 221 -13.52 16.53 -15.33
C THR A 221 -12.63 17.73 -15.02
N LEU A 222 -11.32 17.50 -14.83
CA LEU A 222 -10.36 18.52 -14.41
C LEU A 222 -9.85 19.36 -15.58
N ARG A 223 -9.74 18.79 -16.78
CA ARG A 223 -9.15 19.40 -17.98
C ARG A 223 -9.95 19.05 -19.26
N PRO A 224 -11.23 19.44 -19.34
CA PRO A 224 -12.13 19.03 -20.42
C PRO A 224 -11.65 19.42 -21.83
N GLU A 225 -11.05 20.60 -22.00
CA GLU A 225 -10.55 21.06 -23.31
C GLU A 225 -9.41 20.18 -23.85
N ALA A 226 -8.46 19.82 -22.97
CA ALA A 226 -7.33 18.97 -23.34
C ALA A 226 -7.79 17.54 -23.64
N GLU A 227 -8.75 17.04 -22.86
CA GLU A 227 -9.34 15.72 -23.07
C GLU A 227 -10.08 15.64 -24.41
N GLN A 228 -10.89 16.66 -24.73
CA GLN A 228 -11.60 16.75 -26.00
C GLN A 228 -10.66 16.87 -27.20
N ALA A 229 -9.55 17.62 -27.06
CA ALA A 229 -8.54 17.74 -28.11
C ALA A 229 -7.87 16.39 -28.42
N ILE A 230 -7.47 15.64 -27.37
CA ILE A 230 -6.89 14.31 -27.52
C ILE A 230 -7.91 13.33 -28.12
N ALA A 231 -9.14 13.33 -27.61
CA ALA A 231 -10.20 12.46 -28.15
C ALA A 231 -10.45 12.71 -29.64
N THR A 232 -10.47 13.98 -30.06
CA THR A 232 -10.65 14.37 -31.47
C THR A 232 -9.47 13.93 -32.33
N ALA A 233 -8.24 14.14 -31.87
CA ALA A 233 -7.02 13.72 -32.59
C ALA A 233 -6.91 12.19 -32.71
N MET A 234 -7.32 11.44 -31.68
CA MET A 234 -7.36 9.98 -31.70
C MET A 234 -8.39 9.44 -32.71
N GLU A 235 -9.56 10.06 -32.79
CA GLU A 235 -10.62 9.70 -33.74
C GLU A 235 -10.20 10.04 -35.18
N ALA A 236 -9.65 11.24 -35.40
CA ALA A 236 -9.18 11.67 -36.72
C ALA A 236 -8.10 10.74 -37.30
N SER A 237 -7.27 10.14 -36.44
CA SER A 237 -6.21 9.20 -36.85
C SER A 237 -6.62 7.72 -36.83
N ALA A 238 -7.87 7.38 -36.48
CA ALA A 238 -8.28 5.98 -36.24
C ALA A 238 -8.21 5.09 -37.49
N ALA A 239 -8.70 5.57 -38.63
CA ALA A 239 -8.72 4.80 -39.88
C ALA A 239 -7.31 4.54 -40.42
N ASP A 240 -6.48 5.59 -40.47
CA ASP A 240 -5.09 5.51 -40.92
C ASP A 240 -4.25 4.60 -40.01
N ARG A 241 -4.48 4.70 -38.69
CA ARG A 241 -3.86 3.84 -37.69
C ARG A 241 -4.22 2.38 -37.89
N ALA A 242 -5.50 2.06 -38.08
CA ALA A 242 -5.94 0.70 -38.34
C ALA A 242 -5.31 0.14 -39.63
N ALA A 243 -5.27 0.95 -40.70
CA ALA A 243 -4.64 0.56 -41.97
C ALA A 243 -3.12 0.32 -41.82
N ALA A 244 -2.44 1.09 -40.98
CA ALA A 244 -1.01 0.93 -40.70
C ALA A 244 -0.70 -0.28 -39.80
N LEU A 245 -1.54 -0.58 -38.80
CA LEU A 245 -1.31 -1.68 -37.86
C LEU A 245 -1.63 -3.06 -38.43
N GLN A 246 -2.67 -3.16 -39.26
CA GLN A 246 -3.11 -4.44 -39.81
C GLN A 246 -2.00 -5.24 -40.54
N PRO A 247 -1.16 -4.64 -41.41
CA PRO A 247 -0.05 -5.37 -42.02
C PRO A 247 1.04 -5.77 -41.00
N LEU A 248 1.30 -4.94 -39.98
CA LEU A 248 2.27 -5.24 -38.93
C LEU A 248 1.84 -6.43 -38.08
N VAL A 249 0.58 -6.47 -37.66
CA VAL A 249 -0.01 -7.61 -36.92
C VAL A 249 0.09 -8.89 -37.75
N ARG A 250 -0.33 -8.86 -39.02
CA ARG A 250 -0.21 -10.03 -39.91
C ARG A 250 1.22 -10.51 -40.10
N GLN A 251 2.17 -9.58 -40.21
CA GLN A 251 3.59 -9.91 -40.35
C GLN A 251 4.10 -10.64 -39.11
N LEU A 252 3.75 -10.13 -37.91
CA LEU A 252 4.15 -10.73 -36.64
C LEU A 252 3.47 -12.08 -36.42
N ASP A 253 2.16 -12.20 -36.64
CA ASP A 253 1.41 -13.46 -36.54
C ASP A 253 2.03 -14.57 -37.41
N LYS A 254 2.40 -14.22 -38.65
CA LYS A 254 3.06 -15.15 -39.57
C LYS A 254 4.43 -15.58 -39.06
N ALA A 255 5.20 -14.66 -38.47
CA ALA A 255 6.52 -14.96 -37.91
C ALA A 255 6.42 -15.88 -36.68
N LEU A 256 5.49 -15.59 -35.77
CA LEU A 256 5.20 -16.41 -34.58
C LEU A 256 4.75 -17.82 -34.98
N SER A 257 3.80 -17.92 -35.92
CA SER A 257 3.30 -19.19 -36.43
C SER A 257 4.40 -20.02 -37.13
N LYS A 258 5.26 -19.38 -37.92
CA LYS A 258 6.39 -20.05 -38.59
C LYS A 258 7.39 -20.63 -37.59
N ALA A 259 7.57 -20.00 -36.43
CA ALA A 259 8.41 -20.49 -35.34
C ALA A 259 7.71 -21.55 -34.48
N GLY A 260 6.43 -21.88 -34.75
CA GLY A 260 5.65 -22.84 -33.97
C GLY A 260 5.15 -22.29 -32.64
N LEU A 261 5.26 -20.98 -32.39
CA LEU A 261 4.84 -20.37 -31.14
C LEU A 261 3.36 -19.99 -31.19
N LYS A 262 2.56 -20.55 -30.27
CA LYS A 262 1.15 -20.17 -30.12
C LYS A 262 1.06 -18.87 -29.33
N ALA A 263 0.61 -17.82 -29.98
CA ALA A 263 0.41 -16.53 -29.34
C ALA A 263 -0.73 -15.75 -30.01
N GLU A 264 -1.36 -14.87 -29.24
CA GLU A 264 -2.35 -13.92 -29.72
C GLU A 264 -1.73 -12.51 -29.76
N VAL A 265 -1.81 -11.84 -30.92
CA VAL A 265 -1.33 -10.46 -31.10
C VAL A 265 -2.51 -9.50 -31.01
N VAL A 266 -2.54 -8.72 -29.93
CA VAL A 266 -3.62 -7.78 -29.62
C VAL A 266 -3.13 -6.34 -29.73
N VAL A 267 -3.80 -5.52 -30.54
CA VAL A 267 -3.59 -4.07 -30.53
C VAL A 267 -4.35 -3.47 -29.34
N ARG A 268 -3.66 -2.64 -28.55
CA ARG A 268 -4.24 -1.92 -27.43
C ARG A 268 -4.05 -0.43 -27.63
N ASP A 269 -5.14 0.33 -27.59
CA ASP A 269 -5.07 1.78 -27.53
C ASP A 269 -4.59 2.24 -26.15
N ARG A 270 -3.79 3.30 -26.14
CA ARG A 270 -3.39 4.00 -24.93
C ARG A 270 -4.57 4.81 -24.41
N HIS A 271 -4.73 4.87 -23.09
CA HIS A 271 -5.78 5.68 -22.48
C HIS A 271 -5.40 7.17 -22.51
N ARG A 272 -6.41 8.04 -22.48
CA ARG A 272 -6.28 9.46 -22.85
C ARG A 272 -5.38 10.23 -21.88
N TYR A 273 -5.46 9.90 -20.59
CA TYR A 273 -4.62 10.56 -19.60
C TYR A 273 -3.12 10.28 -19.78
N SER A 274 -2.71 9.07 -20.20
CA SER A 274 -1.31 8.78 -20.53
C SER A 274 -0.80 9.61 -21.72
N ILE A 275 -1.62 9.76 -22.75
CA ILE A 275 -1.27 10.61 -23.90
C ILE A 275 -1.09 12.06 -23.43
N TYR A 276 -2.01 12.56 -22.60
CA TYR A 276 -1.88 13.87 -21.99
C TYR A 276 -0.58 14.03 -21.19
N GLN A 277 -0.19 13.02 -20.41
CA GLN A 277 1.05 13.04 -19.62
C GLN A 277 2.31 13.12 -20.49
N ASP A 278 2.36 12.38 -21.61
CA ASP A 278 3.50 12.41 -22.53
C ASP A 278 3.61 13.75 -23.28
N HIS A 279 2.47 14.39 -23.53
CA HIS A 279 2.36 15.67 -24.23
C HIS A 279 2.24 16.88 -23.29
N ARG A 280 2.69 16.78 -22.03
CA ARG A 280 2.61 17.92 -21.08
C ARG A 280 3.42 19.14 -21.52
N ARG A 281 4.52 18.94 -22.24
CA ARG A 281 5.38 20.03 -22.73
C ARG A 281 4.84 20.65 -24.02
N ASP A 282 4.27 19.84 -24.89
CA ASP A 282 3.66 20.25 -26.15
C ASP A 282 2.24 19.66 -26.25
N PRO A 283 1.23 20.40 -25.76
CA PRO A 283 -0.14 19.89 -25.65
C PRO A 283 -0.75 19.57 -27.01
N VAL A 284 -1.34 18.37 -27.12
CA VAL A 284 -2.06 17.91 -28.30
C VAL A 284 -3.21 18.85 -28.64
N LYS A 285 -3.30 19.25 -29.90
CA LYS A 285 -4.39 20.01 -30.50
C LYS A 285 -5.32 19.09 -31.25
N ALA A 286 -6.58 19.48 -31.39
CA ALA A 286 -7.58 18.71 -32.13
C ALA A 286 -7.24 18.49 -33.62
N THR A 287 -6.36 19.33 -34.18
CA THR A 287 -5.88 19.24 -35.58
C THR A 287 -4.66 18.34 -35.75
N ASP A 288 -4.06 17.89 -34.66
CA ASP A 288 -2.83 17.11 -34.72
C ASP A 288 -3.12 15.68 -35.19
N VAL A 289 -2.17 15.13 -35.95
CA VAL A 289 -2.19 13.72 -36.37
C VAL A 289 -1.22 12.97 -35.47
N LEU A 290 -1.77 12.22 -34.53
CA LEU A 290 -0.98 11.42 -33.59
C LEU A 290 -0.31 10.25 -34.31
N ARG A 291 0.96 10.01 -33.97
CA ARG A 291 1.75 8.90 -34.53
C ARG A 291 1.32 7.57 -33.91
N LEU A 292 1.57 6.49 -34.64
CA LEU A 292 1.19 5.13 -34.24
C LEU A 292 1.58 4.79 -32.79
N GLY A 293 2.85 4.99 -32.42
CA GLY A 293 3.37 4.70 -31.09
C GLY A 293 2.87 5.64 -29.98
N GLU A 294 2.30 6.79 -30.32
CA GLU A 294 1.74 7.72 -29.32
C GLU A 294 0.38 7.24 -28.81
N VAL A 295 -0.37 6.51 -29.64
CA VAL A 295 -1.76 6.10 -29.35
C VAL A 295 -1.98 4.59 -29.26
N SER A 296 -1.08 3.76 -29.78
CA SER A 296 -1.25 2.30 -29.78
C SER A 296 0.01 1.55 -29.35
N ARG A 297 -0.22 0.40 -28.73
CA ARG A 297 0.79 -0.60 -28.37
C ARG A 297 0.35 -1.97 -28.86
N ILE A 298 1.29 -2.82 -29.23
CA ILE A 298 1.01 -4.25 -29.47
C ILE A 298 1.24 -5.04 -28.18
N THR A 299 0.31 -5.92 -27.84
CA THR A 299 0.48 -6.91 -26.77
C THR A 299 0.49 -8.30 -27.38
N VAL A 300 1.56 -9.06 -27.15
CA VAL A 300 1.68 -10.46 -27.56
C VAL A 300 1.40 -11.33 -26.34
N LEU A 301 0.31 -12.10 -26.40
CA LEU A 301 -0.10 -13.04 -25.37
C LEU A 301 0.37 -14.44 -25.74
N VAL A 302 1.42 -14.91 -25.08
CA VAL A 302 2.04 -16.21 -25.39
C VAL A 302 1.34 -17.32 -24.61
N ASP A 303 0.78 -18.30 -25.33
CA ASP A 303 0.13 -19.47 -24.75
C ASP A 303 1.18 -20.55 -24.44
N GLY A 304 1.81 -20.40 -23.28
CA GLY A 304 2.93 -21.23 -22.86
C GLY A 304 3.51 -20.78 -21.52
N PRO A 305 4.60 -21.42 -21.07
CA PRO A 305 5.30 -21.02 -19.86
C PRO A 305 6.05 -19.68 -20.07
N PRO A 306 6.46 -18.97 -19.00
CA PRO A 306 7.09 -17.66 -19.08
C PRO A 306 8.32 -17.57 -20.01
N GLU A 307 9.08 -18.65 -20.16
CA GLU A 307 10.28 -18.72 -20.99
C GLU A 307 9.97 -18.48 -22.47
N ASP A 308 8.80 -18.88 -22.92
CA ASP A 308 8.34 -18.69 -24.30
C ASP A 308 8.14 -17.20 -24.64
N CYS A 309 7.97 -16.33 -23.65
CA CYS A 309 7.97 -14.88 -23.87
C CYS A 309 9.31 -14.38 -24.40
N TYR A 310 10.43 -15.01 -24.02
CA TYR A 310 11.75 -14.67 -24.55
C TYR A 310 11.95 -15.17 -25.97
N VAL A 311 11.35 -16.32 -26.31
CA VAL A 311 11.29 -16.80 -27.70
C VAL A 311 10.51 -15.81 -28.57
N ALA A 312 9.33 -15.37 -28.10
CA ALA A 312 8.56 -14.32 -28.77
C ALA A 312 9.36 -13.01 -28.94
N LEU A 313 10.13 -12.60 -27.92
CA LEU A 313 10.99 -11.42 -28.01
C LEU A 313 12.04 -11.56 -29.13
N GLY A 314 12.71 -12.71 -29.21
CA GLY A 314 13.67 -13.00 -30.28
C GLY A 314 13.02 -12.97 -31.67
N ILE A 315 11.80 -13.49 -31.81
CA ILE A 315 11.03 -13.43 -33.06
C ILE A 315 10.69 -11.97 -33.42
N VAL A 316 10.20 -11.18 -32.46
CA VAL A 316 9.89 -9.76 -32.65
C VAL A 316 11.12 -8.99 -33.15
N HIS A 317 12.29 -9.21 -32.52
CA HIS A 317 13.56 -8.56 -32.92
C HIS A 317 14.12 -9.09 -34.24
N GLY A 318 13.74 -10.29 -34.66
CA GLY A 318 14.02 -10.82 -36.00
C GLY A 318 13.14 -10.19 -37.09
N VAL A 319 11.94 -9.74 -36.74
CA VAL A 319 11.01 -9.08 -37.67
C VAL A 319 11.29 -7.58 -37.78
N TRP A 320 11.54 -6.91 -36.65
CA TRP A 320 11.76 -5.48 -36.57
C TRP A 320 13.00 -5.14 -35.74
N ARG A 321 13.69 -4.05 -36.10
CA ARG A 321 14.92 -3.63 -35.41
C ARG A 321 14.55 -3.03 -34.04
N PRO A 322 15.09 -3.55 -32.92
CA PRO A 322 14.88 -2.95 -31.60
C PRO A 322 15.62 -1.62 -31.46
N LEU A 323 15.03 -0.70 -30.69
CA LEU A 323 15.70 0.54 -30.30
C LEU A 323 16.66 0.25 -29.11
N PRO A 324 17.94 0.65 -29.19
CA PRO A 324 18.91 0.42 -28.11
C PRO A 324 18.44 1.00 -26.77
N GLY A 325 18.61 0.24 -25.68
CA GLY A 325 18.26 0.68 -24.32
C GLY A 325 16.76 0.78 -24.02
N GLN A 326 15.89 0.37 -24.96
CA GLN A 326 14.42 0.42 -24.79
C GLN A 326 13.80 -0.97 -24.57
N MET A 327 14.58 -1.94 -24.11
CA MET A 327 14.10 -3.25 -23.68
C MET A 327 14.07 -3.28 -22.15
N LYS A 328 12.95 -3.71 -21.58
CA LYS A 328 12.77 -3.87 -20.13
C LYS A 328 12.21 -5.24 -19.83
N ASP A 329 12.86 -5.96 -18.93
CA ASP A 329 12.45 -7.29 -18.51
C ASP A 329 11.74 -7.24 -17.16
N PHE A 330 10.41 -7.04 -17.19
CA PHE A 330 9.60 -7.14 -15.98
C PHE A 330 9.16 -8.58 -15.67
N ILE A 331 9.57 -9.59 -16.46
CA ILE A 331 9.31 -10.99 -16.11
C ILE A 331 10.32 -11.45 -15.07
N ALA A 332 11.59 -11.13 -15.27
CA ALA A 332 12.71 -11.39 -14.36
C ALA A 332 12.75 -10.40 -13.19
N LEU A 333 12.42 -9.13 -13.45
CA LEU A 333 12.35 -8.07 -12.43
C LEU A 333 10.92 -7.49 -12.35
N PRO A 334 9.97 -8.20 -11.72
CA PRO A 334 8.60 -7.73 -11.57
C PRO A 334 8.54 -6.35 -10.90
N LYS A 335 7.55 -5.54 -11.28
CA LYS A 335 7.30 -4.29 -10.54
C LYS A 335 6.70 -4.60 -9.16
N TYR A 336 6.78 -3.63 -8.26
CA TYR A 336 6.20 -3.69 -6.90
C TYR A 336 4.71 -4.06 -6.87
N ASN A 337 3.96 -3.81 -7.94
CA ASN A 337 2.54 -4.15 -8.07
C ASN A 337 2.30 -5.47 -8.80
N MET A 338 3.26 -6.39 -8.74
CA MET A 338 3.21 -7.75 -9.31
C MET A 338 3.18 -7.77 -10.85
N TYR A 339 3.33 -6.62 -11.51
CA TYR A 339 3.29 -6.51 -12.96
C TYR A 339 4.47 -7.25 -13.61
N ARG A 340 4.16 -8.13 -14.56
CA ARG A 340 5.13 -8.92 -15.34
C ARG A 340 4.87 -8.83 -16.85
N SER A 341 5.89 -8.45 -17.61
CA SER A 341 5.90 -8.40 -19.08
C SER A 341 7.28 -8.02 -19.59
N LEU A 342 7.65 -8.50 -20.79
CA LEU A 342 8.78 -7.92 -21.53
C LEU A 342 8.29 -6.73 -22.33
N HIS A 343 8.93 -5.57 -22.16
CA HIS A 343 8.65 -4.38 -22.98
C HIS A 343 9.80 -4.16 -23.95
N THR A 344 9.48 -3.84 -25.20
CA THR A 344 10.49 -3.47 -26.19
C THR A 344 9.92 -2.46 -27.18
N SER A 345 10.70 -1.43 -27.49
CA SER A 345 10.38 -0.48 -28.56
C SER A 345 11.14 -0.86 -29.83
N VAL A 346 10.43 -0.96 -30.96
CA VAL A 346 11.00 -1.37 -32.25
C VAL A 346 10.69 -0.36 -33.34
N LEU A 347 11.53 -0.34 -34.38
CA LEU A 347 11.30 0.45 -35.58
C LEU A 347 10.58 -0.41 -36.64
N THR A 348 9.36 0.00 -37.00
CA THR A 348 8.53 -0.64 -38.03
C THR A 348 8.48 0.19 -39.30
N SER A 349 7.84 -0.32 -40.36
CA SER A 349 7.56 0.45 -41.58
C SER A 349 6.64 1.65 -41.36
N ALA A 350 5.88 1.68 -40.26
CA ALA A 350 4.97 2.76 -39.89
C ALA A 350 5.53 3.67 -38.78
N GLY A 351 6.82 3.53 -38.44
CA GLY A 351 7.49 4.27 -37.38
C GLY A 351 7.72 3.41 -36.12
N THR A 352 8.04 4.09 -35.02
CA THR A 352 8.32 3.43 -33.73
C THR A 352 7.05 2.87 -33.11
N LEU A 353 7.13 1.66 -32.59
CA LEU A 353 6.03 0.99 -31.91
C LEU A 353 6.53 0.28 -30.65
N GLU A 354 5.79 0.43 -29.56
CA GLU A 354 6.02 -0.30 -28.32
C GLU A 354 5.30 -1.66 -28.37
N LEU A 355 5.98 -2.68 -27.85
CA LEU A 355 5.45 -4.02 -27.67
C LEU A 355 5.54 -4.45 -26.21
N ALA A 356 4.51 -5.14 -25.75
CA ALA A 356 4.50 -5.86 -24.50
C ALA A 356 4.26 -7.35 -24.75
N ILE A 357 5.13 -8.20 -24.25
CA ILE A 357 5.05 -9.66 -24.40
C ILE A 357 4.85 -10.26 -23.01
N ARG A 358 3.85 -11.13 -22.87
CA ARG A 358 3.49 -11.76 -21.58
C ARG A 358 2.57 -12.95 -21.79
N THR A 359 2.40 -13.79 -20.77
CA THR A 359 1.41 -14.89 -20.80
C THR A 359 0.00 -14.39 -20.46
N PRO A 360 -1.07 -15.15 -20.76
CA PRO A 360 -2.43 -14.84 -20.32
C PRO A 360 -2.55 -14.68 -18.79
N ALA A 361 -1.83 -15.48 -18.00
CA ALA A 361 -1.81 -15.35 -16.54
C ALA A 361 -1.21 -14.01 -16.09
N MET A 362 -0.04 -13.65 -16.63
CA MET A 362 0.57 -12.34 -16.40
C MET A 362 -0.33 -11.20 -16.89
N HIS A 363 -1.10 -11.40 -17.96
CA HIS A 363 -2.03 -10.40 -18.45
C HIS A 363 -3.18 -10.15 -17.46
N ARG A 364 -3.73 -11.19 -16.83
CA ARG A 364 -4.75 -11.05 -15.78
C ARG A 364 -4.22 -10.26 -14.59
N VAL A 365 -3.04 -10.62 -14.08
CA VAL A 365 -2.36 -9.89 -13.00
C VAL A 365 -2.09 -8.44 -13.40
N ALA A 366 -1.69 -8.19 -14.64
CA ALA A 366 -1.44 -6.83 -15.10
C ALA A 366 -2.68 -5.94 -15.20
N ASP A 367 -3.88 -6.50 -15.36
CA ASP A 367 -5.13 -5.75 -15.46
C ASP A 367 -5.85 -5.67 -14.10
N TYR A 368 -5.81 -6.74 -13.31
CA TYR A 368 -6.59 -6.91 -12.07
C TYR A 368 -5.76 -7.02 -10.78
N GLY A 369 -4.43 -7.12 -10.89
CA GLY A 369 -3.50 -7.08 -9.75
C GLY A 369 -3.82 -8.11 -8.67
N ILE A 370 -3.93 -7.62 -7.43
CA ILE A 370 -4.18 -8.43 -6.24
C ILE A 370 -5.45 -9.30 -6.34
N ILE A 371 -6.45 -8.88 -7.14
CA ILE A 371 -7.69 -9.66 -7.32
C ILE A 371 -7.38 -11.00 -8.01
N SER A 372 -6.50 -11.01 -9.01
CA SER A 372 -6.07 -12.26 -9.65
C SER A 372 -5.32 -13.17 -8.68
N GLN A 373 -4.51 -12.63 -7.77
CA GLN A 373 -3.83 -13.44 -6.76
C GLN A 373 -4.80 -14.05 -5.76
N ILE A 374 -5.79 -13.28 -5.29
CA ILE A 374 -6.83 -13.80 -4.38
C ILE A 374 -7.63 -14.93 -5.06
N GLN A 375 -7.91 -14.79 -6.37
CA GLN A 375 -8.55 -15.86 -7.16
C GLN A 375 -7.69 -17.12 -7.21
N GLU A 376 -6.43 -17.00 -7.62
CA GLU A 376 -5.50 -18.15 -7.72
C GLU A 376 -5.28 -18.82 -6.36
N ALA A 377 -5.20 -18.03 -5.29
CA ALA A 377 -5.07 -18.53 -3.92
C ALA A 377 -6.34 -19.29 -3.46
N ALA A 378 -7.53 -18.85 -3.88
CA ALA A 378 -8.78 -19.55 -3.56
C ALA A 378 -8.84 -20.97 -4.15
N GLU A 379 -8.16 -21.21 -5.28
CA GLU A 379 -8.03 -22.53 -5.90
C GLU A 379 -6.98 -23.40 -5.19
N SER A 380 -6.03 -22.78 -4.51
CA SER A 380 -4.88 -23.44 -3.87
C SER A 380 -5.14 -23.88 -2.42
N GLY A 381 -6.30 -23.54 -1.84
CA GLY A 381 -6.73 -23.94 -0.49
C GLY A 381 -6.89 -22.77 0.48
N GLU A 382 -7.51 -23.02 1.64
CA GLU A 382 -7.85 -21.95 2.60
C GLU A 382 -6.63 -21.20 3.17
N GLU A 383 -5.50 -21.88 3.35
CA GLU A 383 -4.30 -21.27 3.92
C GLU A 383 -3.66 -20.27 2.95
N ALA A 384 -3.53 -20.64 1.68
CA ALA A 384 -3.10 -19.74 0.61
C ALA A 384 -4.05 -18.55 0.47
N LEU A 385 -5.37 -18.80 0.54
CA LEU A 385 -6.39 -17.75 0.48
C LEU A 385 -6.30 -16.77 1.65
N ARG A 386 -6.09 -17.26 2.88
CA ARG A 386 -5.87 -16.40 4.05
C ARG A 386 -4.60 -15.57 3.89
N ALA A 387 -3.51 -16.15 3.38
CA ALA A 387 -2.27 -15.43 3.11
C ALA A 387 -2.45 -14.32 2.06
N ALA A 388 -3.13 -14.61 0.94
CA ALA A 388 -3.36 -13.64 -0.13
C ALA A 388 -4.33 -12.51 0.24
N ARG A 389 -5.27 -12.75 1.17
CA ARG A 389 -6.22 -11.73 1.66
C ARG A 389 -5.65 -10.84 2.76
N ARG A 390 -4.71 -11.39 3.54
CA ARG A 390 -4.03 -10.65 4.60
C ARG A 390 -2.83 -9.91 4.04
N PRO A 391 -2.37 -8.85 4.73
CA PRO A 391 -1.28 -8.05 4.24
C PRO A 391 0.02 -8.84 4.34
N ASP A 392 0.46 -9.40 3.22
CA ASP A 392 1.89 -9.57 2.93
C ASP A 392 2.36 -8.47 1.96
N LEU A 393 1.70 -7.31 2.02
CA LEU A 393 2.12 -6.10 1.36
C LEU A 393 3.00 -5.35 2.34
N GLU A 394 4.29 -5.67 2.31
CA GLU A 394 5.33 -5.04 3.14
C GLU A 394 5.23 -3.51 3.16
N TRP A 395 4.86 -2.89 2.03
CA TRP A 395 4.62 -1.45 1.95
C TRP A 395 3.45 -0.98 2.84
N LEU A 396 2.37 -1.75 2.98
CA LEU A 396 1.23 -1.40 3.82
C LEU A 396 1.58 -1.59 5.31
N ARG A 397 2.36 -2.64 5.65
CA ARG A 397 2.88 -2.86 7.00
C ARG A 397 3.83 -1.74 7.42
N ASN A 398 4.77 -1.36 6.57
CA ASN A 398 5.73 -0.29 6.84
C ASN A 398 5.02 1.05 7.04
N LEU A 399 3.92 1.26 6.32
CA LEU A 399 3.08 2.44 6.45
C LEU A 399 2.25 2.45 7.74
N LEU A 400 1.81 1.28 8.22
CA LEU A 400 1.11 1.12 9.50
C LEU A 400 2.07 1.15 10.71
N ALA A 401 3.33 0.73 10.57
CA ALA A 401 4.32 0.78 11.65
C ALA A 401 4.66 2.23 12.07
N TRP A 402 4.63 3.16 11.10
CA TRP A 402 4.77 4.61 11.32
C TRP A 402 3.64 5.20 12.19
N GLN A 403 2.50 4.51 12.28
CA GLN A 403 1.22 5.04 12.72
C GLN A 403 1.07 5.21 14.25
N ALA A 404 2.00 4.69 15.06
CA ALA A 404 1.82 4.69 16.50
C ALA A 404 2.06 6.07 17.17
N HIS A 405 2.81 6.99 16.54
CA HIS A 405 3.29 8.20 17.25
C HIS A 405 3.18 9.54 16.50
N ALA A 406 2.80 9.57 15.21
CA ALA A 406 2.84 10.79 14.41
C ALA A 406 1.44 11.40 14.12
N PRO A 407 1.34 12.74 13.94
CA PRO A 407 0.10 13.43 13.60
C PRO A 407 -0.47 12.98 12.24
N ALA A 408 -1.81 12.97 12.10
CA ALA A 408 -2.50 12.51 10.90
C ALA A 408 -2.14 13.31 9.62
N ALA A 409 -1.79 14.59 9.72
CA ALA A 409 -1.39 15.38 8.56
C ALA A 409 -0.03 14.94 8.00
N GLU A 410 0.95 14.75 8.87
CA GLU A 410 2.29 14.26 8.50
C GLU A 410 2.21 12.83 7.91
N PHE A 411 1.26 12.02 8.41
CA PHE A 411 0.96 10.70 7.87
C PHE A 411 0.58 10.76 6.40
N LEU A 412 -0.35 11.66 6.06
CA LEU A 412 -0.82 11.78 4.69
C LEU A 412 0.27 12.22 3.74
N ASP A 413 1.14 13.13 4.17
CA ASP A 413 2.21 13.61 3.31
C ASP A 413 3.26 12.53 3.07
N SER A 414 3.62 11.75 4.11
CA SER A 414 4.45 10.55 3.94
C SER A 414 3.79 9.51 3.03
N LEU A 415 2.51 9.21 3.25
CA LEU A 415 1.73 8.28 2.45
C LEU A 415 1.67 8.72 0.98
N ARG A 416 1.48 10.02 0.70
CA ARG A 416 1.48 10.55 -0.67
C ARG A 416 2.84 10.33 -1.31
N VAL A 417 3.94 10.59 -0.62
CA VAL A 417 5.29 10.35 -1.16
C VAL A 417 5.49 8.88 -1.48
N ASP A 418 5.14 7.97 -0.56
CA ASP A 418 5.27 6.52 -0.77
C ASP A 418 4.37 6.01 -1.90
N LEU A 419 3.14 6.52 -2.02
CA LEU A 419 2.22 6.12 -3.08
C LEU A 419 2.66 6.58 -4.48
N HIS A 420 3.20 7.79 -4.61
CA HIS A 420 3.53 8.40 -5.91
C HIS A 420 4.95 8.15 -6.40
N SER A 421 5.86 7.79 -5.50
CA SER A 421 7.21 7.41 -5.87
C SER A 421 7.16 6.05 -6.57
N GLY A 422 7.14 6.07 -7.92
CA GLY A 422 7.32 4.84 -8.70
C GLY A 422 8.56 4.08 -8.22
N GLY A 423 8.64 2.77 -8.42
CA GLY A 423 9.76 1.98 -7.90
C GLY A 423 11.04 2.10 -8.74
N ILE A 424 12.19 2.15 -8.08
CA ILE A 424 13.48 1.69 -8.61
C ILE A 424 13.77 0.31 -8.03
N VAL A 425 14.61 -0.46 -8.72
CA VAL A 425 15.11 -1.74 -8.24
C VAL A 425 16.61 -1.60 -8.00
N SER A 426 17.05 -1.87 -6.79
CA SER A 426 18.48 -1.97 -6.46
C SER A 426 18.82 -3.41 -6.09
N PHE A 427 20.10 -3.75 -6.10
CA PHE A 427 20.58 -5.11 -5.84
C PHE A 427 21.56 -5.12 -4.69
N THR A 428 21.54 -6.16 -3.87
CA THR A 428 22.65 -6.46 -2.96
C THR A 428 23.82 -7.08 -3.75
N PRO A 429 25.04 -7.13 -3.18
CA PRO A 429 26.16 -7.83 -3.82
C PRO A 429 25.92 -9.34 -4.02
N SER A 430 25.02 -9.94 -3.22
CA SER A 430 24.59 -11.34 -3.38
C SER A 430 23.56 -11.54 -4.50
N GLY A 431 23.07 -10.46 -5.12
CA GLY A 431 22.08 -10.49 -6.19
C GLY A 431 20.63 -10.48 -5.73
N GLU A 432 20.38 -10.23 -4.43
CA GLU A 432 19.03 -10.04 -3.91
C GLU A 432 18.45 -8.72 -4.41
N VAL A 433 17.15 -8.73 -4.74
CA VAL A 433 16.44 -7.61 -5.33
C VAL A 433 15.77 -6.78 -4.24
N VAL A 434 16.14 -5.51 -4.12
CA VAL A 434 15.61 -4.57 -3.12
C VAL A 434 14.78 -3.49 -3.83
N PRO A 435 13.43 -3.58 -3.81
CA PRO A 435 12.57 -2.58 -4.42
C PRO A 435 12.47 -1.33 -3.53
N LEU A 436 12.71 -0.16 -4.11
CA LEU A 436 12.71 1.12 -3.39
C LEU A 436 11.88 2.18 -4.12
N PRO A 437 11.34 3.18 -3.43
CA PRO A 437 10.71 4.32 -4.10
C PRO A 437 11.74 5.13 -4.90
N ARG A 438 11.30 5.75 -5.99
CA ARG A 438 12.15 6.63 -6.79
C ARG A 438 12.66 7.78 -5.95
N GLY A 439 13.97 7.99 -6.01
CA GLY A 439 14.66 9.01 -5.21
C GLY A 439 15.09 8.52 -3.83
N ALA A 440 14.83 7.25 -3.49
CA ALA A 440 15.38 6.59 -2.32
C ALA A 440 16.91 6.73 -2.27
N THR A 441 17.43 6.80 -1.07
CA THR A 441 18.86 6.96 -0.78
C THR A 441 19.49 5.65 -0.33
N ALA A 442 20.82 5.62 -0.18
CA ALA A 442 21.50 4.46 0.41
C ALA A 442 21.06 4.19 1.87
N ILE A 443 20.58 5.22 2.59
CA ILE A 443 19.92 5.06 3.90
C ILE A 443 18.68 4.19 3.76
N ASP A 444 17.79 4.56 2.82
CA ASP A 444 16.56 3.82 2.57
C ASP A 444 16.84 2.37 2.16
N PHE A 445 17.90 2.13 1.38
CA PHE A 445 18.33 0.78 1.01
C PHE A 445 18.80 -0.04 2.22
N ALA A 446 19.60 0.54 3.13
CA ALA A 446 20.05 -0.16 4.33
C ALA A 446 18.87 -0.60 5.21
N TYR A 447 17.95 0.33 5.51
CA TYR A 447 16.75 0.04 6.30
C TYR A 447 15.72 -0.83 5.57
N ALA A 448 15.77 -0.94 4.24
CA ALA A 448 14.91 -1.86 3.50
C ALA A 448 15.39 -3.31 3.60
N ILE A 449 16.70 -3.53 3.76
CA ILE A 449 17.25 -4.87 3.99
C ILE A 449 17.01 -5.29 5.44
N ASP A 450 17.47 -4.45 6.38
CA ASP A 450 17.42 -4.75 7.80
C ASP A 450 17.62 -3.49 8.65
N THR A 451 16.90 -3.40 9.76
CA THR A 451 16.95 -2.24 10.65
C THR A 451 18.30 -2.12 11.36
N ASP A 452 18.91 -3.24 11.77
CA ASP A 452 20.22 -3.22 12.43
C ASP A 452 21.35 -2.89 11.44
N LEU A 453 21.21 -3.33 10.18
CA LEU A 453 22.07 -2.88 9.09
C LEU A 453 22.00 -1.36 8.91
N GLY A 454 20.78 -0.81 8.92
CA GLY A 454 20.54 0.64 8.87
C GLY A 454 21.18 1.39 10.05
N HIS A 455 21.03 0.88 11.28
CA HIS A 455 21.65 1.47 12.47
C HIS A 455 23.17 1.39 12.44
N SER A 456 23.72 0.32 11.90
CA SER A 456 25.16 0.06 11.86
C SER A 456 25.86 0.68 10.65
N ALA A 457 25.14 1.38 9.77
CA ALA A 457 25.69 1.89 8.51
C ALA A 457 26.61 3.11 8.72
N ILE A 458 27.79 3.08 8.08
CA ILE A 458 28.77 4.18 8.07
C ILE A 458 29.03 4.74 6.67
N GLY A 459 28.63 4.02 5.62
CA GLY A 459 28.84 4.40 4.24
C GLY A 459 28.22 3.38 3.28
N ALA A 460 28.21 3.71 1.99
CA ALA A 460 27.70 2.82 0.97
C ALA A 460 28.60 2.80 -0.26
N VAL A 461 28.57 1.69 -1.00
CA VAL A 461 29.25 1.50 -2.27
C VAL A 461 28.20 1.15 -3.32
N ALA A 462 28.04 1.99 -4.33
CA ALA A 462 27.13 1.75 -5.45
C ALA A 462 27.93 1.42 -6.72
N ASN A 463 27.68 0.27 -7.32
CA ASN A 463 28.40 -0.26 -8.50
C ASN A 463 29.93 -0.20 -8.33
N GLY A 464 30.42 -0.56 -7.14
CA GLY A 464 31.85 -0.56 -6.81
C GLY A 464 32.46 0.82 -6.54
N ARG A 465 31.66 1.89 -6.45
CA ARG A 465 32.12 3.25 -6.11
C ARG A 465 31.55 3.72 -4.79
N LEU A 466 32.39 4.31 -3.94
CA LEU A 466 31.96 4.88 -2.67
C LEU A 466 30.97 6.04 -2.93
N VAL A 467 29.82 5.99 -2.27
CA VAL A 467 28.77 7.02 -2.33
C VAL A 467 28.42 7.47 -0.91
N GLN A 468 27.89 8.70 -0.81
CA GLN A 468 27.35 9.20 0.46
C GLN A 468 26.07 8.44 0.81
N MET A 469 25.80 8.26 2.09
CA MET A 469 24.55 7.64 2.55
C MET A 469 23.31 8.40 2.06
N THR A 470 23.41 9.72 1.94
CA THR A 470 22.35 10.62 1.46
C THR A 470 22.20 10.65 -0.06
N ALA A 471 23.06 9.97 -0.82
CA ALA A 471 23.00 9.95 -2.28
C ALA A 471 21.75 9.18 -2.74
N ALA A 472 21.02 9.76 -3.70
CA ALA A 472 19.90 9.08 -4.34
C ALA A 472 20.41 7.92 -5.22
N LEU A 473 19.75 6.77 -5.10
CA LEU A 473 20.05 5.58 -5.88
C LEU A 473 19.38 5.62 -7.25
N GLU A 474 20.03 4.99 -8.21
CA GLU A 474 19.50 4.80 -9.56
C GLU A 474 18.98 3.36 -9.74
N ASP A 475 18.07 3.22 -10.70
CA ASP A 475 17.51 1.92 -11.08
C ASP A 475 18.62 1.00 -11.61
N GLY A 476 18.66 -0.21 -11.08
CA GLY A 476 19.60 -1.27 -11.43
C GLY A 476 20.96 -1.22 -10.72
N GLN A 477 21.16 -0.33 -9.76
CA GLN A 477 22.43 -0.25 -9.02
C GLN A 477 22.62 -1.41 -8.05
N VAL A 478 23.84 -1.97 -8.01
CA VAL A 478 24.29 -2.88 -6.95
C VAL A 478 24.83 -2.04 -5.80
N VAL A 479 24.24 -2.15 -4.61
CA VAL A 479 24.55 -1.35 -3.43
C VAL A 479 25.04 -2.25 -2.31
N GLU A 480 26.21 -1.93 -1.77
CA GLU A 480 26.79 -2.55 -0.58
C GLU A 480 26.80 -1.52 0.55
N ILE A 481 26.29 -1.92 1.73
CA ILE A 481 26.31 -1.07 2.92
C ILE A 481 27.52 -1.45 3.76
N LEU A 482 28.34 -0.45 4.09
CA LEU A 482 29.48 -0.59 4.97
C LEU A 482 29.01 -0.35 6.40
N THR A 483 29.36 -1.25 7.33
CA THR A 483 28.99 -1.14 8.74
C THR A 483 30.19 -0.92 9.66
N GLY A 484 29.95 -0.34 10.84
CA GLY A 484 30.97 -0.10 11.85
C GLY A 484 30.46 -0.34 13.28
N PRO A 485 31.31 -0.82 14.21
CA PRO A 485 30.92 -0.99 15.60
C PRO A 485 30.66 0.37 16.27
N GLY A 486 29.53 0.49 16.97
CA GLY A 486 29.16 1.71 17.70
C GLY A 486 28.75 2.89 16.81
N SER A 487 28.53 2.66 15.50
CA SER A 487 27.91 3.65 14.63
C SER A 487 26.42 3.78 14.93
N GLY A 488 25.84 4.87 14.44
CA GLY A 488 24.42 5.13 14.56
C GLY A 488 23.98 6.18 13.53
N PRO A 489 22.68 6.23 13.21
CA PRO A 489 22.15 7.24 12.32
C PRO A 489 22.33 8.65 12.92
N SER A 490 22.56 9.63 12.05
CA SER A 490 22.62 11.05 12.45
C SER A 490 21.27 11.74 12.28
N GLU A 491 21.08 12.90 12.92
CA GLU A 491 19.87 13.71 12.74
C GLU A 491 19.69 14.13 11.27
N ASP A 492 20.78 14.45 10.57
CA ASP A 492 20.77 14.83 9.14
C ASP A 492 20.17 13.74 8.23
N TRP A 493 20.18 12.48 8.66
CA TRP A 493 19.59 11.39 7.87
C TRP A 493 18.07 11.49 7.81
N LEU A 494 17.43 12.16 8.77
CA LEU A 494 15.98 12.40 8.71
C LEU A 494 15.58 13.26 7.51
N ASP A 495 16.44 14.15 7.06
CA ASP A 495 16.14 15.00 5.89
C ASP A 495 16.43 14.27 4.57
N ALA A 496 17.33 13.29 4.58
CA ALA A 496 17.72 12.51 3.41
C ALA A 496 16.82 11.29 3.19
N ALA A 497 16.41 10.60 4.25
CA ALA A 497 15.56 9.41 4.20
C ALA A 497 14.20 9.72 3.57
N ARG A 498 13.85 8.96 2.54
CA ARG A 498 12.62 9.14 1.76
C ARG A 498 11.51 8.20 2.19
N THR A 499 11.86 7.02 2.68
CA THR A 499 10.89 6.01 3.11
C THR A 499 10.41 6.27 4.52
N GLY A 500 9.12 6.04 4.77
CA GLY A 500 8.55 6.12 6.12
C GLY A 500 9.23 5.17 7.12
N HIS A 501 9.61 3.96 6.66
CA HIS A 501 10.30 2.96 7.47
C HIS A 501 11.65 3.47 8.01
N ALA A 502 12.53 3.95 7.12
CA ALA A 502 13.85 4.45 7.53
C ALA A 502 13.71 5.64 8.49
N ARG A 503 12.82 6.60 8.19
CA ARG A 503 12.59 7.77 9.05
C ARG A 503 12.18 7.37 10.46
N VAL A 504 11.28 6.40 10.60
CA VAL A 504 10.80 5.93 11.92
C VAL A 504 11.90 5.23 12.69
N ALA A 505 12.62 4.31 12.06
CA ALA A 505 13.70 3.59 12.71
C ALA A 505 14.78 4.58 13.20
N ILE A 506 15.15 5.56 12.38
CA ILE A 506 16.08 6.63 12.76
C ILE A 506 15.51 7.47 13.91
N GLN A 507 14.25 7.90 13.86
CA GLN A 507 13.61 8.68 14.93
C GLN A 507 13.59 7.93 16.26
N GLN A 508 13.22 6.64 16.24
CA GLN A 508 13.18 5.79 17.42
C GLN A 508 14.58 5.63 18.02
N TRP A 509 15.57 5.29 17.19
CA TRP A 509 16.95 5.16 17.64
C TRP A 509 17.50 6.46 18.25
N LEU A 510 17.24 7.61 17.61
CA LEU A 510 17.65 8.92 18.12
C LEU A 510 16.90 9.30 19.41
N ALA A 511 15.64 8.89 19.57
CA ALA A 511 14.87 9.13 20.79
C ALA A 511 15.40 8.28 21.95
N GLU A 512 15.66 6.99 21.71
CA GLU A 512 16.27 6.07 22.68
C GLU A 512 17.64 6.56 23.11
N ARG A 513 18.51 6.95 22.18
CA ARG A 513 19.84 7.52 22.49
C ARG A 513 19.78 8.80 23.30
N ARG A 514 18.82 9.69 23.00
CA ARG A 514 18.59 10.91 23.78
C ARG A 514 18.08 10.59 25.18
N SER A 515 17.18 9.62 25.31
CA SER A 515 16.68 9.14 26.61
C SER A 515 17.80 8.53 27.44
N GLU A 516 18.62 7.65 26.86
CA GLU A 516 19.75 7.01 27.54
C GLU A 516 20.77 8.05 28.01
N ALA A 517 21.11 9.03 27.16
CA ALA A 517 22.02 10.11 27.50
C ALA A 517 21.45 11.03 28.60
N ALA A 518 20.15 11.35 28.55
CA ALA A 518 19.48 12.11 29.59
C ALA A 518 19.44 11.34 30.92
N GLY A 519 19.11 10.05 30.90
CA GLY A 519 19.13 9.19 32.07
C GLY A 519 20.52 9.12 32.71
N GLN A 520 21.57 8.93 31.91
CA GLN A 520 22.95 8.94 32.41
C GLN A 520 23.35 10.30 33.00
N ALA A 521 22.96 11.41 32.36
CA ALA A 521 23.23 12.75 32.87
C ALA A 521 22.51 13.01 34.20
N GLY A 522 21.23 12.65 34.30
CA GLY A 522 20.43 12.79 35.52
C GLY A 522 20.94 11.89 36.64
N ARG A 523 21.35 10.66 36.33
CA ARG A 523 21.99 9.74 37.27
C ARG A 523 23.28 10.33 37.84
N ARG A 524 24.12 10.97 37.01
CA ARG A 524 25.34 11.67 37.46
C ARG A 524 25.00 12.85 38.37
N LEU A 525 24.06 13.71 37.97
CA LEU A 525 23.62 14.86 38.78
C LEU A 525 23.12 14.42 40.17
N LEU A 526 22.34 13.34 40.22
CA LEU A 526 21.84 12.78 41.47
C LEU A 526 22.97 12.15 42.30
N SER A 527 23.88 11.41 41.65
CA SER A 527 25.04 10.80 42.31
C SER A 527 25.94 11.87 42.96
N ASP A 528 26.21 12.97 42.26
CA ASP A 528 27.03 14.07 42.78
C ASP A 528 26.35 14.77 43.98
N ALA A 529 25.03 14.94 43.93
CA ALA A 529 24.25 15.52 45.03
C ALA A 529 24.18 14.62 46.27
N LEU A 530 24.05 13.31 46.08
CA LEU A 530 24.03 12.32 47.16
C LEU A 530 25.41 12.12 47.79
N ALA A 531 26.48 12.18 47.00
CA ALA A 531 27.85 12.08 47.49
C ALA A 531 28.17 13.16 48.52
N SER A 532 27.61 14.37 48.35
CA SER A 532 27.73 15.47 49.33
C SER A 532 27.08 15.18 50.68
N HIS A 533 26.21 14.16 50.75
CA HIS A 533 25.51 13.70 51.95
C HIS A 533 26.03 12.33 52.45
N GLY A 534 27.11 11.81 51.86
CA GLY A 534 27.73 10.54 52.27
C GLY A 534 26.96 9.28 51.85
N LEU A 535 26.06 9.39 50.87
CA LEU A 535 25.32 8.26 50.32
C LEU A 535 25.81 7.91 48.91
N GLU A 536 25.93 6.61 48.61
CA GLU A 536 26.16 6.13 47.25
C GLU A 536 24.83 5.81 46.56
N LEU A 537 24.65 6.34 45.35
CA LEU A 537 23.44 6.07 44.56
C LEU A 537 23.27 4.58 44.25
N LEU A 538 24.37 3.84 44.09
CA LEU A 538 24.35 2.40 43.82
C LEU A 538 23.70 1.60 44.96
N ASP A 539 23.91 2.01 46.22
CA ASP A 539 23.30 1.37 47.38
C ASP A 539 21.77 1.59 47.41
N LEU A 540 21.33 2.79 47.00
CA LEU A 540 19.90 3.12 46.90
C LEU A 540 19.21 2.43 45.71
N GLU A 541 19.94 2.21 44.60
CA GLU A 541 19.48 1.43 43.45
C GLU A 541 19.33 -0.05 43.81
N THR A 542 20.35 -0.65 44.44
CA THR A 542 20.36 -2.07 44.83
C THR A 542 19.43 -2.37 46.01
N GLY A 543 19.30 -1.44 46.96
CA GLY A 543 18.37 -1.53 48.08
C GLY A 543 16.91 -1.23 47.72
N GLY A 544 16.62 -0.83 46.48
CA GLY A 544 15.26 -0.56 45.98
C GLY A 544 14.65 0.78 46.43
N GLY A 545 15.37 1.59 47.21
CA GLY A 545 14.94 2.93 47.63
C GLY A 545 14.74 3.88 46.45
N ALA A 546 15.67 3.86 45.49
CA ALA A 546 15.57 4.65 44.27
C ALA A 546 14.35 4.24 43.42
N LEU A 547 14.05 2.94 43.34
CA LEU A 547 12.93 2.42 42.57
C LEU A 547 11.58 2.76 43.23
N THR A 548 11.54 2.75 44.56
CA THR A 548 10.36 3.17 45.33
C THR A 548 10.08 4.64 45.11
N ALA A 549 11.11 5.50 45.20
CA ALA A 549 10.98 6.92 44.89
C ALA A 549 10.52 7.18 43.45
N ALA A 550 11.00 6.39 42.48
CA ALA A 550 10.54 6.48 41.08
C ALA A 550 9.03 6.18 40.96
N ARG A 551 8.57 5.08 41.57
CA ARG A 551 7.16 4.67 41.54
C ARG A 551 6.24 5.69 42.21
N ASP A 552 6.65 6.23 43.35
CA ASP A 552 5.85 7.21 44.07
C ASP A 552 5.73 8.55 43.33
N LEU A 553 6.72 8.89 42.50
CA LEU A 553 6.68 10.05 41.61
C LEU A 553 5.97 9.76 40.28
N GLY A 554 5.43 8.54 40.11
CA GLY A 554 4.69 8.13 38.92
C GLY A 554 5.55 7.68 37.74
N TYR A 555 6.86 7.46 37.94
CA TYR A 555 7.76 6.94 36.91
C TYR A 555 7.77 5.41 36.90
N ARG A 556 7.87 4.83 35.69
CA ARG A 556 7.78 3.38 35.47
C ARG A 556 9.06 2.63 35.87
N ASP A 557 10.20 3.28 35.70
CA ASP A 557 11.54 2.76 35.95
C ASP A 557 12.50 3.88 36.38
N LEU A 558 13.71 3.50 36.80
CA LEU A 558 14.77 4.41 37.22
C LEU A 558 15.26 5.30 36.08
N GLU A 559 15.32 4.75 34.87
CA GLU A 559 15.78 5.48 33.69
C GLU A 559 14.87 6.67 33.38
N SER A 560 13.55 6.47 33.43
CA SER A 560 12.54 7.52 33.27
C SER A 560 12.67 8.59 34.36
N LEU A 561 12.91 8.19 35.61
CA LEU A 561 13.13 9.13 36.72
C LEU A 561 14.39 9.96 36.48
N TYR A 562 15.51 9.34 36.12
CA TYR A 562 16.76 10.05 35.89
C TYR A 562 16.70 10.97 34.67
N SER A 563 16.01 10.57 33.61
CA SER A 563 15.72 11.45 32.48
C SER A 563 14.89 12.67 32.89
N ALA A 564 13.92 12.51 33.80
CA ALA A 564 13.14 13.63 34.35
C ALA A 564 13.98 14.56 35.24
N VAL A 565 14.99 14.02 35.94
CA VAL A 565 15.98 14.81 36.69
C VAL A 565 16.86 15.63 35.75
N ALA A 566 17.34 15.03 34.65
CA ALA A 566 18.12 15.76 33.64
C ALA A 566 17.32 16.86 32.95
N ALA A 567 16.02 16.64 32.73
CA ALA A 567 15.10 17.65 32.20
C ALA A 567 14.65 18.69 33.26
N ASN A 568 15.12 18.58 34.50
CA ASN A 568 14.73 19.40 35.65
C ASN A 568 13.20 19.44 35.89
N THR A 569 12.49 18.39 35.46
CA THR A 569 11.06 18.19 35.76
C THR A 569 10.90 17.67 37.19
N VAL A 570 11.87 16.87 37.65
CA VAL A 570 12.10 16.57 39.06
C VAL A 570 13.40 17.27 39.44
N THR A 571 13.37 18.13 40.46
CA THR A 571 14.61 18.79 40.87
C THR A 571 15.51 17.81 41.60
N VAL A 572 16.82 17.91 41.38
CA VAL A 572 17.82 17.09 42.05
C VAL A 572 17.70 17.24 43.58
N ALA A 573 17.43 18.45 44.06
CA ALA A 573 17.27 18.75 45.47
C ALA A 573 16.07 18.02 46.11
N ASP A 574 14.91 18.06 45.46
CA ASP A 574 13.70 17.41 45.96
C ASP A 574 13.85 15.89 45.99
N LEU A 575 14.45 15.31 44.94
CA LEU A 575 14.69 13.87 44.88
C LEU A 575 15.73 13.43 45.93
N THR A 576 16.79 14.22 46.13
CA THR A 576 17.81 13.96 47.16
C THR A 576 17.20 13.99 48.56
N ALA A 577 16.41 15.03 48.88
CA ALA A 577 15.73 15.15 50.17
C ALA A 577 14.78 13.98 50.44
N ARG A 578 14.09 13.49 49.40
CA ARG A 578 13.20 12.34 49.50
C ARG A 578 13.96 11.04 49.76
N LEU A 579 15.04 10.79 49.02
CA LEU A 579 15.87 9.61 49.20
C LEU A 579 16.57 9.60 50.57
N LEU A 580 16.90 10.77 51.12
CA LEU A 580 17.41 10.91 52.50
C LEU A 580 16.34 10.59 53.56
N ALA A 581 15.06 10.89 53.29
CA ALA A 581 13.97 10.62 54.23
C ALA A 581 13.60 9.12 54.31
N ASP A 582 13.75 8.40 53.20
CA ASP A 582 13.50 6.95 53.11
C ASP A 582 14.75 6.08 53.39
N ALA A 583 15.94 6.68 53.52
CA ALA A 583 17.14 5.95 53.87
C ALA A 583 17.00 5.35 55.28
N PRO A 584 17.21 4.04 55.48
CA PRO A 584 17.12 3.42 56.79
C PRO A 584 18.12 4.10 57.73
N THR A 585 17.62 4.68 58.82
CA THR A 585 18.42 5.23 59.91
C THR A 585 19.16 4.10 60.62
N GLY A 586 20.32 3.72 60.11
CA GLY A 586 21.16 2.72 60.77
C GLY A 586 22.27 2.17 59.90
N HIS A 587 23.38 2.89 59.81
CA HIS A 587 24.72 2.41 60.17
C HIS A 587 25.59 3.65 60.39
N GLY A 588 25.92 3.95 61.65
CA GLY A 588 27.01 4.88 61.94
C GLY A 588 28.31 4.32 61.37
N PRO A 589 29.31 5.17 61.05
CA PRO A 589 30.58 4.67 60.56
C PRO A 589 31.18 3.74 61.63
N GLY A 590 31.29 2.46 61.33
CA GLY A 590 32.07 1.52 62.12
C GLY A 590 33.53 2.01 62.18
N PRO A 591 34.26 1.79 63.28
CA PRO A 591 35.62 2.27 63.40
C PRO A 591 36.48 1.67 62.29
N ARG A 592 37.32 2.50 61.65
CA ARG A 592 38.41 2.01 60.81
C ARG A 592 39.37 1.23 61.72
N GLU A 593 39.40 -0.09 61.57
CA GLU A 593 40.51 -0.92 62.03
C GLU A 593 41.69 -0.71 61.07
N ASP A 594 42.49 0.32 61.33
CA ASP A 594 43.83 0.47 60.78
C ASP A 594 44.63 1.24 61.85
N ASP A 595 45.04 0.51 62.90
CA ASP A 595 46.14 0.85 63.79
C ASP A 595 46.40 -0.36 64.70
N ALA A 596 46.97 -1.42 64.13
CA ALA A 596 47.60 -2.49 64.90
C ALA A 596 49.00 -2.74 64.33
N GLU A 597 50.00 -2.18 65.02
CA GLU A 597 51.41 -2.51 64.85
C GLU A 597 51.64 -4.03 64.98
N PRO A 598 52.45 -4.66 64.11
CA PRO A 598 52.95 -5.99 64.37
C PRO A 598 54.29 -5.89 65.13
N THR A 599 54.33 -6.43 66.36
CA THR A 599 55.59 -6.86 67.00
C THR A 599 55.90 -8.32 66.66
N PRO A 600 57.18 -8.74 66.68
CA PRO A 600 57.68 -9.78 65.79
C PRO A 600 57.92 -11.15 66.47
N ASP A 601 58.08 -12.13 65.58
CA ASP A 601 59.05 -13.23 65.62
C ASP A 601 58.57 -14.66 66.00
N GLN A 602 59.25 -15.60 65.31
CA GLN A 602 59.51 -17.01 65.59
C GLN A 602 58.61 -18.04 64.90
N GLY A 603 59.13 -18.54 63.77
CA GLY A 603 58.56 -19.62 62.99
C GLY A 603 58.89 -21.03 63.49
N THR A 604 58.49 -22.01 62.70
CA THR A 604 59.18 -23.30 62.46
C THR A 604 58.37 -24.10 61.45
N ASP A 605 58.97 -24.28 60.27
CA ASP A 605 59.29 -25.56 59.61
C ASP A 605 58.23 -26.65 59.31
N GLN A 606 58.39 -27.22 58.10
CA GLN A 606 57.96 -28.55 57.60
C GLN A 606 56.47 -28.65 57.17
N ASN A 607 56.08 -29.05 55.95
CA ASN A 607 56.57 -30.16 55.13
C ASN A 607 55.95 -30.10 53.71
N GLU A 608 56.77 -30.32 52.67
CA GLU A 608 56.66 -31.32 51.59
C GLU A 608 55.32 -32.06 51.39
N GLU A 609 54.78 -32.40 50.20
CA GLU A 609 55.18 -32.32 48.77
C GLU A 609 53.96 -32.90 47.94
N PRO A 610 54.03 -33.36 46.66
CA PRO A 610 53.29 -32.75 45.54
C PRO A 610 52.42 -33.73 44.69
N GLY A 611 51.85 -33.24 43.58
CA GLY A 611 51.43 -34.06 42.43
C GLY A 611 50.36 -33.36 41.58
N ARG A 612 50.69 -32.74 40.44
CA ARG A 612 51.05 -33.25 39.10
C ARG A 612 49.86 -33.22 38.12
N ASP A 613 50.01 -32.31 37.15
CA ASP A 613 49.80 -32.45 35.70
C ASP A 613 48.59 -33.24 35.17
N THR A 614 47.67 -32.54 34.50
CA THR A 614 47.65 -32.39 33.01
C THR A 614 46.89 -31.14 32.62
#